data_AF-B5W470-F1
#
_entry.id   AF-B5W470-F1
#
_cell.length_a   1.000
_cell.length_b   1.000
_cell.length_c   1.000
_cell.angle_alpha   90.00
_cell.angle_beta   90.00
_cell.angle_gamma   90.00
#
_symmetry.space_group_name_H-M   'P 1'
#
loop_
_entity.id
_entity.type
_entity.pdbx_description
1 polymer ?
#
loop_
_entity_poly.entity_id
_entity_poly.type
_entity_poly.pdbx_seq_one_letter_code
_entity_poly.pdbx_strand_id
1 'polypeptide(L)' 'MSYLLDTNTCINYINRRSMSVYQHLMALSPDDVYICEDWEAENP' A
#
# COMPACT_ATOMS: atom_id res chain seq x y z
N MET A 1 7.86 5.59 -10.70
CA MET A 1 6.46 5.75 -11.19
C MET A 1 5.64 5.38 -9.98
N SER A 2 4.99 6.35 -9.34
CA SER A 2 4.51 6.19 -7.96
C SER A 2 3.19 5.43 -7.87
N TYR A 3 3.10 4.51 -6.91
CA TYR A 3 1.93 3.71 -6.59
C TYR A 3 1.29 4.23 -5.31
N LEU A 4 0.00 4.57 -5.38
CA LEU A 4 -0.80 4.88 -4.20
C LEU A 4 -1.60 3.64 -3.82
N LEU A 5 -1.34 3.09 -2.63
CA LEU A 5 -2.03 1.92 -2.11
C LEU A 5 -3.31 2.32 -1.40
N ASP A 6 -4.39 1.71 -1.85
CA ASP A 6 -5.65 1.65 -1.11
C ASP A 6 -5.57 0.67 0.08
N THR A 7 -6.44 0.91 1.06
CA THR A 7 -6.52 0.10 2.29
C THR A 7 -6.69 -1.39 2.01
N ASN A 8 -7.47 -1.75 0.98
CA ASN A 8 -7.72 -3.14 0.61
C ASN A 8 -6.45 -3.83 0.10
N THR A 9 -5.64 -3.12 -0.69
CA THR A 9 -4.33 -3.61 -1.15
C THR A 9 -3.37 -3.79 0.02
N CYS A 10 -3.33 -2.85 0.95
CA CYS A 10 -2.54 -2.97 2.19
C CYS A 10 -2.96 -4.18 3.03
N ILE A 11 -4.26 -4.38 3.25
CA ILE A 11 -4.81 -5.53 4.00
C ILE A 11 -4.42 -6.85 3.31
N ASN A 12 -4.52 -6.93 1.98
CA ASN A 12 -4.14 -8.12 1.22
C ASN A 12 -2.64 -8.41 1.30
N TYR A 13 -1.80 -7.38 1.27
CA TYR A 13 -0.36 -7.48 1.42
C TYR A 13 0.02 -7.99 2.83
N ILE A 14 -0.48 -7.32 3.88
CA ILE A 14 -0.18 -7.65 5.28
C ILE A 14 -0.62 -9.09 5.61
N ASN A 15 -1.82 -9.47 5.17
CA ASN A 15 -2.35 -10.81 5.42
C ASN A 15 -1.81 -11.88 4.45
N ARG A 16 -0.91 -11.52 3.53
CA ARG A 16 -0.38 -12.38 2.46
C ARG A 16 -1.49 -13.13 1.69
N ARG A 17 -2.66 -12.50 1.53
CA ARG A 17 -3.83 -13.11 0.87
C ARG A 17 -3.68 -13.14 -0.65
N SER A 18 -2.86 -12.26 -1.20
CA SER A 18 -2.55 -12.24 -2.64
C SER A 18 -1.05 -12.27 -2.85
N MET A 19 -0.55 -13.43 -3.27
CA MET A 19 0.88 -13.63 -3.51
C MET A 19 1.39 -12.77 -4.68
N SER A 20 0.54 -12.51 -5.67
CA SER A 20 0.85 -11.62 -6.79
C SER A 20 1.05 -10.17 -6.34
N VAL A 21 0.17 -9.67 -5.44
CA VAL A 21 0.32 -8.34 -4.84
C VAL A 21 1.58 -8.27 -3.99
N TYR A 22 1.84 -9.31 -3.18
CA TYR A 22 3.04 -9.39 -2.35
C TYR A 22 4.34 -9.36 -3.17
N GLN A 23 4.44 -10.18 -4.21
CA GLN A 23 5.61 -10.21 -5.08
C GLN A 23 5.80 -8.90 -5.85
N HIS A 24 4.70 -8.29 -6.30
CA HIS A 24 4.75 -7.00 -6.99
C HIS A 24 5.27 -5.89 -6.07
N LEU A 25 4.71 -5.78 -4.85
CA LEU A 25 5.13 -4.77 -3.87
C LEU A 25 6.57 -5.00 -3.38
N MET A 26 7.01 -6.25 -3.25
CA MET A 26 8.40 -6.58 -2.90
C MET A 26 9.41 -6.24 -4.01
N ALA A 27 8.97 -6.20 -5.26
CA ALA A 27 9.81 -5.82 -6.39
C ALA A 27 9.87 -4.30 -6.60
N LEU A 28 8.98 -3.55 -5.96
CA LEU A 28 8.95 -2.09 -6.01
C LEU A 28 9.86 -1.47 -4.94
N SER A 29 10.41 -0.30 -5.26
CA SER A 29 11.11 0.51 -4.28
C SER A 29 10.11 1.12 -3.30
N PRO A 30 10.38 1.10 -1.98
CA PRO A 30 9.48 1.71 -0.99
C PRO A 30 9.30 3.22 -1.21
N ASP A 31 10.28 3.93 -1.78
CA ASP A 31 10.15 5.34 -2.19
C ASP A 31 9.08 5.60 -3.26
N ASP A 32 8.75 4.59 -4.07
CA ASP A 32 7.71 4.69 -5.09
C ASP A 32 6.33 4.26 -4.56
N VAL A 33 6.21 3.86 -3.28
CA VAL A 33 4.97 3.33 -2.70
C VAL A 33 4.44 4.26 -1.61
N TYR A 34 3.30 4.86 -1.87
CA TYR A 34 2.59 5.74 -0.95
C TYR A 34 1.34 5.03 -0.44
N ILE A 35 0.99 5.29 0.82
CA ILE A 35 -0.28 4.83 1.39
C ILE A 35 -1.15 6.07 1.52
N CYS A 36 -2.42 5.95 1.13
CA CYS A 36 -3.37 7.04 1.34
C CYS A 36 -3.63 7.15 2.85
N GLU A 37 -3.04 8.17 3.47
CA GLU A 37 -3.29 8.52 4.87
C GLU A 37 -4.47 9.50 4.88
N ASP A 38 -5.53 9.17 5.61
CA ASP A 38 -6.70 10.05 5.76
C ASP A 38 -6.30 11.27 6.59
N TRP A 39 -5.77 12.30 5.92
CA TRP A 39 -5.28 13.52 6.56
C TRP A 39 -6.37 14.26 7.37
N GLU A 40 -7.66 14.05 7.05
CA GLU A 40 -8.81 14.64 7.75
C GLU A 40 -9.04 14.04 9.15
N ALA A 41 -8.50 12.86 9.46
CA ALA A 41 -8.64 12.26 10.80
C ALA A 41 -7.67 12.86 11.83
N GLU A 42 -6.56 13.47 11.38
CA GLU A 42 -5.48 13.97 12.25
C GLU A 42 -5.49 15.49 12.46
N ASN A 43 -6.33 16.25 11.75
CA ASN A 43 -6.54 17.68 12.02
C ASN A 43 -8.05 18.03 12.04
N PRO A 44 -8.69 18.05 13.22
CA PRO A 44 -10.09 18.47 13.39
C PRO A 44 -10.30 19.97 13.17
#